data_AF-A0A7J0DCZ9-F1
#
_entry.id   AF-A0A7J0DCZ9-F1
#
_cell.length_a   1.000
_cell.length_b   1.000
_cell.length_c   1.000
_cell.angle_alpha   90.00
_cell.angle_beta   90.00
_cell.angle_gamma   90.00
#
_symmetry.space_group_name_H-M   'P 1'
#
loop_
_entity.id
_entity.type
_entity.pdbx_description
1 polymer ?
#
loop_
_entity_poly.entity_id
_entity_poly.type
_entity_poly.pdbx_seq_one_letter_code
_entity_poly.pdbx_strand_id
1 'polypeptide(L)'
;MICEPEVTVSKRTESDNFLIIASDGLWDVVSNEVACDVVTKCFEEKLRKGFAEGKAVAEAASMLAGLALCKGSKDNISVIVVELNKAS
;
A
#
# COMPACT_ATOMS: atom_id res chain seq x y z
N MET A 1 -23.12 1.68 19.46
CA MET A 1 -22.61 1.63 18.08
C MET A 1 -22.89 2.98 17.47
N ILE A 2 -21.85 3.66 17.01
CA ILE A 2 -21.96 4.90 16.24
C ILE A 2 -21.56 4.49 14.82
N CYS A 3 -22.42 4.74 13.84
CA CYS A 3 -22.19 4.38 12.43
C CYS A 3 -21.76 5.59 11.59
N GLU A 4 -21.34 6.66 12.25
CA GLU A 4 -20.83 7.86 11.60
C GLU A 4 -19.33 7.68 11.33
N PRO A 5 -18.87 7.76 10.07
CA PRO A 5 -17.47 7.62 9.74
C PRO A 5 -16.69 8.90 10.09
N GLU A 6 -15.41 8.75 10.39
CA GLU A 6 -14.47 9.87 10.39
C GLU A 6 -14.10 10.21 8.93
N VAL A 7 -14.27 11.48 8.55
CA VAL A 7 -13.99 11.96 7.19
C VAL A 7 -12.84 12.96 7.25
N THR A 8 -11.76 12.66 6.54
CA THR A 8 -10.61 13.56 6.36
C THR A 8 -10.45 13.93 4.90
N VAL A 9 -10.20 15.21 4.62
CA VAL A 9 -9.90 15.73 3.28
C VAL A 9 -8.47 16.27 3.27
N SER A 10 -7.61 15.65 2.48
CA SER A 10 -6.22 16.05 2.34
C SER A 10 -5.95 16.51 0.91
N LYS A 11 -5.32 17.68 0.74
CA LYS A 11 -4.88 18.16 -0.56
C LYS A 11 -3.65 17.39 -1.01
N ARG A 12 -3.71 16.82 -2.22
CA ARG A 12 -2.57 16.12 -2.82
C ARG A 12 -1.42 17.08 -3.16
N THR A 13 -0.23 16.56 -3.01
CA THR A 13 1.06 17.18 -3.35
C THR A 13 1.77 16.35 -4.41
N GLU A 14 2.76 16.94 -5.07
CA GLU A 14 3.60 16.19 -6.03
C GLU A 14 4.46 15.11 -5.37
N SER A 15 4.65 15.17 -4.04
CA SER A 15 5.33 14.13 -3.25
C SER A 15 4.46 12.90 -2.95
N ASP A 16 3.15 12.95 -3.21
CA ASP A 16 2.24 11.84 -2.94
C ASP A 16 2.30 10.82 -4.08
N ASN A 17 3.10 9.75 -3.89
CA ASN A 17 3.35 8.73 -4.92
C ASN A 17 2.31 7.61 -4.93
N PHE A 18 1.81 7.21 -3.77
CA PHE A 18 0.86 6.10 -3.64
C PHE A 18 0.03 6.22 -2.35
N LEU A 19 -1.06 5.45 -2.29
CA LEU A 19 -1.86 5.25 -1.08
C LEU A 19 -1.96 3.74 -0.77
N ILE A 20 -1.82 3.37 0.50
CA ILE A 20 -2.04 2.00 0.98
C ILE A 20 -3.29 2.00 1.85
N ILE A 21 -4.25 1.14 1.53
CA ILE A 21 -5.44 0.88 2.32
C ILE A 21 -5.40 -0.60 2.68
N ALA A 22 -5.48 -0.94 3.96
CA ALA A 22 -5.45 -2.33 4.39
C ALA A 22 -6.22 -2.54 5.69
N SER A 23 -6.58 -3.80 5.94
CA SER A 23 -7.10 -4.24 7.25
C SER A 23 -6.02 -4.20 8.34
N ASP A 24 -6.46 -4.19 9.59
CA ASP A 24 -5.62 -4.35 10.79
C ASP A 24 -4.71 -5.57 10.73
N GLY A 25 -5.15 -6.67 10.08
CA GLY A 25 -4.30 -7.83 9.82
C GLY A 25 -2.95 -7.52 9.16
N LEU A 26 -2.81 -6.41 8.42
CA LEU A 26 -1.51 -5.88 7.97
C LEU A 26 -0.84 -5.02 9.05
N TRP A 27 -1.55 -3.98 9.52
CA TRP A 27 -0.99 -2.90 10.34
C TRP A 27 -0.59 -3.33 11.76
N ASP A 28 -1.15 -4.43 12.26
CA ASP A 28 -0.78 -5.01 13.54
C ASP A 28 0.66 -5.56 13.57
N VAL A 29 1.22 -5.91 12.41
CA VAL A 29 2.55 -6.54 12.29
C VAL A 29 3.51 -5.81 11.35
N VAL A 30 3.01 -4.92 10.50
CA VAL A 30 3.81 -4.11 9.56
C VAL A 30 3.61 -2.62 9.87
N SER A 31 4.71 -1.90 10.12
CA SER A 31 4.66 -0.45 10.32
C SER A 31 4.47 0.31 9.01
N ASN A 32 4.01 1.56 9.10
CA ASN A 32 3.82 2.43 7.95
C ASN A 32 5.10 2.59 7.12
N GLU A 33 6.25 2.73 7.77
CA GLU A 33 7.55 2.90 7.12
C GLU A 33 7.93 1.66 6.32
N VAL A 34 7.78 0.48 6.91
CA VAL A 34 8.07 -0.79 6.23
C VAL A 34 7.12 -1.01 5.06
N ALA A 35 5.84 -0.66 5.21
CA ALA A 35 4.88 -0.78 4.12
C ALA A 35 5.25 0.15 2.95
N CYS A 36 5.59 1.41 3.23
CA CYS A 36 6.05 2.37 2.24
C CYS A 36 7.33 1.91 1.53
N ASP A 37 8.29 1.33 2.24
CA ASP A 37 9.53 0.80 1.66
C ASP A 37 9.27 -0.35 0.67
N VAL A 38 8.35 -1.26 1.01
CA VAL A 38 7.98 -2.38 0.14
C VAL A 38 7.37 -1.85 -1.16
N VAL A 39 6.40 -0.95 -1.05
CA VAL A 39 5.72 -0.37 -2.22
C VAL A 39 6.71 0.41 -3.09
N THR A 40 7.57 1.23 -2.50
CA THR A 40 8.58 2.02 -3.22
C THR A 40 9.53 1.12 -4.02
N LYS A 41 10.03 0.03 -3.43
CA LYS A 41 10.89 -0.94 -4.12
C LYS A 41 10.19 -1.62 -5.30
N CYS A 42 8.90 -1.92 -5.20
CA CYS A 42 8.13 -2.46 -6.32
C CYS A 42 8.04 -1.46 -7.50
N PHE A 43 7.87 -0.16 -7.21
CA PHE A 43 7.87 0.88 -8.24
C PHE A 43 9.25 1.10 -8.86
N GLU A 44 10.33 1.06 -8.08
CA GLU A 44 11.69 1.13 -8.61
C GLU A 44 11.99 -0.05 -9.57
N GLU A 45 11.57 -1.26 -9.21
CA GLU A 45 11.71 -2.44 -10.07
C GLU A 45 10.85 -2.33 -11.35
N LYS A 46 9.68 -1.68 -11.29
CA LYS A 46 8.86 -1.33 -12.48
C LYS A 46 9.68 -0.53 -13.49
N LEU A 47 10.33 0.53 -13.00
CA LEU A 47 11.15 1.43 -13.82
C LEU A 47 12.35 0.69 -14.42
N ARG A 48 12.99 -0.20 -13.65
CA ARG A 48 14.17 -0.95 -14.10
C ARG A 48 13.85 -2.04 -15.12
N LYS A 49 12.71 -2.74 -14.97
CA LYS A 49 12.34 -3.92 -15.77
C LYS A 49 11.31 -3.64 -16.87
N GLY A 50 10.76 -2.43 -16.94
CA GLY A 50 9.77 -2.06 -17.96
C GLY A 50 8.47 -2.85 -17.83
N PHE A 51 7.96 -3.04 -16.61
CA PHE A 51 6.72 -3.77 -16.40
C PHE A 51 5.51 -3.04 -17.01
N ALA A 52 4.52 -3.82 -17.48
CA ALA A 52 3.23 -3.31 -17.90
C ALA A 52 2.55 -2.50 -16.77
N GLU A 53 1.73 -1.51 -17.15
CA GLU A 53 0.97 -0.68 -16.21
C GLU A 53 0.16 -1.55 -15.22
N GLY A 54 0.11 -1.12 -13.95
CA GLY A 54 -0.62 -1.82 -12.89
C GLY A 54 0.07 -3.05 -12.28
N LYS A 55 1.05 -3.67 -12.95
CA LYS A 55 1.69 -4.89 -12.41
C LYS A 55 2.47 -4.64 -11.11
N ALA A 56 3.16 -3.52 -11.01
CA ALA A 56 3.93 -3.16 -9.80
C ALA A 56 3.04 -2.95 -8.58
N VAL A 57 1.84 -2.40 -8.79
CA VAL A 57 0.86 -2.13 -7.74
C VAL A 57 0.28 -3.43 -7.19
N ALA A 58 -0.08 -4.36 -8.09
CA ALA A 58 -0.56 -5.69 -7.72
C ALA A 58 0.52 -6.50 -6.99
N GLU A 59 1.78 -6.42 -7.45
CA GLU A 59 2.91 -7.07 -6.80
C GLU A 59 3.16 -6.48 -5.41
N ALA A 60 3.13 -5.16 -5.25
CA ALA A 60 3.29 -4.51 -3.96
C ALA A 60 2.20 -4.93 -2.95
N ALA A 61 0.93 -4.96 -3.38
CA ALA A 61 -0.16 -5.42 -2.52
C ALA A 61 0.03 -6.89 -2.09
N SER A 62 0.44 -7.75 -3.01
CA SER A 62 0.73 -9.16 -2.74
C SER A 62 1.92 -9.34 -1.78
N MET A 63 2.99 -8.56 -1.98
CA MET A 63 4.17 -8.58 -1.11
C MET A 63 3.86 -8.11 0.32
N LEU A 64 3.02 -7.08 0.48
CA LEU A 64 2.58 -6.62 1.80
C LEU A 64 1.76 -7.69 2.52
N ALA A 65 0.81 -8.34 1.81
CA ALA A 65 0.03 -9.43 2.37
C ALA A 65 0.91 -10.62 2.78
N GLY A 66 1.86 -11.01 1.92
CA GLY A 66 2.84 -12.05 2.22
C GLY A 66 3.74 -11.69 3.41
N LEU A 67 4.18 -10.44 3.52
CA LEU A 67 4.98 -9.95 4.63
C LEU A 67 4.23 -10.05 5.96
N ALA A 68 2.94 -9.66 5.99
CA ALA A 68 2.10 -9.78 7.17
C ALA A 68 1.96 -11.24 7.63
N LEU A 69 1.77 -12.18 6.69
CA LEU A 69 1.75 -13.62 6.98
C LEU A 69 3.09 -14.09 7.56
N CYS A 70 4.22 -13.72 6.94
CA CYS A 70 5.55 -14.09 7.42
C CYS A 70 5.87 -13.52 8.80
N LYS A 71 5.32 -12.34 9.13
CA LYS A 71 5.44 -11.74 10.46
C LYS A 71 4.48 -12.33 11.50
N GLY A 72 3.66 -13.31 11.12
CA GLY A 72 2.81 -14.06 12.04
C GLY A 72 1.43 -13.46 12.27
N SER A 73 0.94 -12.61 11.35
CA SER A 73 -0.46 -12.19 11.39
C SER A 73 -1.38 -13.41 11.33
N LYS A 74 -2.40 -13.41 12.17
CA LYS A 74 -3.40 -14.48 12.29
C LYS A 74 -4.79 -14.02 11.84
N ASP A 75 -4.89 -12.80 11.31
CA ASP A 75 -6.15 -12.19 10.89
C ASP A 75 -6.34 -12.28 9.37
N ASN A 76 -7.51 -11.86 8.90
CA ASN A 76 -7.78 -11.62 7.49
C ASN A 76 -6.99 -10.41 7.00
N ILE A 77 -6.20 -10.63 5.96
CA ILE A 77 -5.34 -9.61 5.37
C ILE A 77 -5.93 -9.20 4.03
N SER A 78 -6.35 -7.94 3.92
CA SER A 78 -6.75 -7.31 2.67
C SER A 78 -5.91 -6.06 2.46
N VAL A 79 -5.32 -5.91 1.27
CA VAL A 79 -4.43 -4.79 0.93
C VAL A 79 -4.80 -4.24 -0.44
N ILE A 80 -4.95 -2.92 -0.52
CA ILE A 80 -5.15 -2.15 -1.74
C ILE A 80 -4.01 -1.14 -1.81
N VAL A 81 -3.30 -1.11 -2.93
CA VAL A 81 -2.32 -0.08 -3.25
C VAL A 81 -2.85 0.72 -4.43
N VAL A 82 -2.75 2.05 -4.35
CA VAL A 82 -3.18 2.98 -5.41
C VAL A 82 -1.96 3.77 -5.87
N GLU A 83 -1.58 3.62 -7.13
CA GLU A 83 -0.58 4.50 -7.78
C GLU A 83 -1.22 5.87 -8.01
N LEU A 84 -0.58 6.93 -7.49
CA LEU A 84 -1.08 8.28 -7.60
C LEU A 84 -0.35 9.01 -8.73
N ASN A 85 -1.05 9.31 -9.83
CA ASN A 85 -0.51 10.11 -10.93
C ASN A 85 -0.12 11.50 -10.44
N LYS A 86 0.97 12.09 -10.95
CA LYS A 86 1.40 13.44 -10.58
C LYS A 86 0.21 14.42 -10.61
N ALA A 87 0.05 15.17 -9.52
CA ALA A 87 -1.00 16.17 -9.42
C ALA A 87 -0.81 17.18 -10.56
N SER A 88 -1.87 17.39 -11.35
CA SER A 88 -1.94 18.40 -12.42
C SER A 88 -2.21 19.79 -11.85
#